data_AF-T1HJX6-F1
#
_entry.id   AF-T1HJX6-F1
#
_cell.length_a   1.000
_cell.length_b   1.000
_cell.length_c   1.000
_cell.angle_alpha   90.00
_cell.angle_beta   90.00
_cell.angle_gamma   90.00
#
_symmetry.space_group_name_H-M   'P 1'
#
loop_
_entity.id
_entity.type
_entity.pdbx_description
1 polymer ?
#
loop_
_entity_poly.entity_id
_entity_poly.type
_entity_poly.pdbx_seq_one_letter_code
_entity_poly.pdbx_strand_id
1 'polypeptide(L)'
;MSNNRALRSGDRLENGSLINLQALTGESLLEKERRLSEMILQLQMVRDQLLNQQQLHTKVHRGNRNSFDEMKCLVGVIFKLRGQLLNLNFNVARDEAVHLCSMCNQFAVEDTFHYVSVCPVLSEFRVRWLGKKALSESECIEYLNGSDWDKLYNYHMRAWKYRSFLIQEYNT
;
A
#
# COMPACT_ATOMS: atom_id res chain seq x y z
N MET A 1 -78.45 -21.12 39.28
CA MET A 1 -77.75 -20.66 40.50
C MET A 1 -76.69 -19.66 40.10
N SER A 2 -76.58 -18.55 40.85
CA SER A 2 -75.54 -17.52 40.77
C SER A 2 -75.50 -16.69 39.48
N ASN A 3 -76.29 -15.62 39.29
CA ASN A 3 -76.59 -14.43 40.10
C ASN A 3 -75.51 -13.33 39.98
N ASN A 4 -76.00 -12.10 39.76
CA ASN A 4 -75.35 -10.79 40.00
C ASN A 4 -74.30 -10.28 38.99
N ARG A 5 -74.14 -8.98 38.71
CA ARG A 5 -74.85 -7.72 39.04
C ARG A 5 -74.03 -6.58 38.41
N ALA A 6 -74.71 -5.46 38.18
CA ALA A 6 -74.18 -4.11 38.10
C ALA A 6 -73.28 -3.73 36.91
N LEU A 7 -73.93 -3.04 35.97
CA LEU A 7 -73.39 -1.81 35.40
C LEU A 7 -72.79 -0.93 36.52
N ARG A 8 -71.53 -0.53 36.36
CA ARG A 8 -71.08 0.82 36.73
C ARG A 8 -70.03 1.30 35.73
N SER A 9 -70.40 2.42 35.14
CA SER A 9 -69.68 3.35 34.30
C SER A 9 -68.24 3.59 34.73
N GLY A 10 -67.33 3.54 33.75
CA GLY A 10 -65.96 4.06 33.81
C GLY A 10 -65.63 4.59 32.42
N ASP A 11 -65.94 5.87 32.25
CA ASP A 11 -65.74 6.73 31.08
C ASP A 11 -64.29 6.69 30.56
N ARG A 12 -64.15 6.53 29.23
CA ARG A 12 -63.67 7.55 28.26
C ARG A 12 -62.32 8.20 28.57
N LEU A 13 -61.51 8.18 27.51
CA LEU A 13 -60.37 9.01 27.10
C LEU A 13 -59.28 8.01 26.70
N GLU A 14 -59.16 7.62 25.42
CA GLU A 14 -58.03 8.12 24.63
C GLU A 14 -58.14 7.87 23.10
N ASN A 15 -59.26 7.40 22.56
CA ASN A 15 -59.35 7.02 21.14
C ASN A 15 -59.72 8.18 20.17
N GLY A 16 -59.95 9.39 20.69
CA GLY A 16 -60.40 10.54 19.88
C GLY A 16 -59.29 11.33 19.15
N SER A 17 -58.02 11.10 19.50
CA SER A 17 -56.88 11.88 18.97
C SER A 17 -56.41 11.37 17.60
N LEU A 18 -56.42 10.06 17.38
CA LEU A 18 -55.90 9.44 16.16
C LEU A 18 -56.78 9.66 14.92
N ILE A 19 -58.10 9.72 15.10
CA ILE A 19 -59.07 9.86 13.99
C ILE A 19 -59.07 11.29 13.43
N ASN A 20 -58.82 12.30 14.27
CA ASN A 20 -58.87 13.71 13.86
C ASN A 20 -57.65 14.19 13.06
N LEU A 21 -56.50 13.51 13.15
CA LEU A 21 -55.30 13.90 12.38
C LEU A 21 -55.37 13.47 10.90
N GLN A 22 -56.25 12.51 10.59
CA GLN A 22 -56.44 11.95 9.25
C GLN A 22 -57.24 12.89 8.33
N ALA A 23 -58.09 13.74 8.90
CA ALA A 23 -58.95 14.68 8.17
C ALA A 23 -58.21 15.94 7.66
N LEU A 24 -57.10 16.34 8.29
CA LEU A 24 -56.34 17.55 7.93
C LEU A 24 -55.30 17.32 6.82
N THR A 25 -54.94 16.08 6.54
CA THR A 25 -53.88 15.73 5.55
C THR A 25 -54.39 14.95 4.34
N GLY A 26 -55.67 14.54 4.30
CA GLY A 26 -56.31 13.90 3.14
C GLY A 26 -55.78 12.50 2.76
N GLU A 27 -54.71 12.03 3.41
CA GLU A 27 -54.04 10.78 3.07
C GLU A 27 -54.27 9.73 4.14
N SER A 28 -54.84 8.59 3.72
CA SER A 28 -55.00 7.41 4.56
C SER A 28 -53.64 6.92 5.09
N LEU A 29 -53.62 6.35 6.29
CA LEU A 29 -52.42 5.73 6.88
C LEU A 29 -51.77 4.72 5.91
N LEU A 30 -52.59 3.95 5.20
CA LEU A 30 -52.16 2.99 4.19
C LEU A 30 -51.39 3.65 3.03
N GLU A 31 -51.77 4.87 2.65
CA GLU A 31 -51.10 5.63 1.59
C GLU A 31 -49.71 6.12 2.06
N LYS A 32 -49.59 6.45 3.35
CA LYS A 32 -48.30 6.81 3.96
C LYS A 32 -47.37 5.60 4.03
N GLU A 33 -47.88 4.44 4.41
CA GLU A 33 -47.12 3.17 4.41
C GLU A 33 -46.68 2.76 3.00
N ARG A 34 -47.55 2.95 2.00
CA ARG A 34 -47.24 2.73 0.59
C ARG A 34 -46.08 3.62 0.11
N ARG A 35 -46.15 4.92 0.39
CA ARG A 35 -45.08 5.89 0.02
C ARG A 35 -43.76 5.63 0.73
N LEU A 36 -43.82 5.26 2.01
CA LEU A 36 -42.62 4.85 2.76
C LEU A 36 -41.96 3.63 2.11
N SER A 37 -42.75 2.65 1.69
CA SER A 37 -42.25 1.46 0.99
C SER A 37 -41.57 1.83 -0.34
N GLU A 38 -42.15 2.74 -1.11
CA GLU A 38 -41.55 3.26 -2.35
C GLU A 38 -40.22 3.99 -2.09
N MET A 39 -40.18 4.84 -1.05
CA MET A 39 -38.94 5.52 -0.66
C MET A 39 -37.87 4.54 -0.22
N ILE A 40 -38.22 3.48 0.52
CA ILE A 40 -37.27 2.44 0.93
C ILE A 40 -36.68 1.75 -0.30
N LEU A 41 -37.51 1.40 -1.30
CA LEU A 41 -37.04 0.78 -2.53
C LEU A 41 -36.12 1.72 -3.32
N GLN A 42 -36.47 2.99 -3.45
CA GLN A 42 -35.63 4.00 -4.10
C GLN A 42 -34.28 4.15 -3.39
N LEU A 43 -34.28 4.22 -2.06
CA LEU A 43 -33.06 4.32 -1.26
C LEU A 43 -32.19 3.07 -1.41
N GLN A 44 -32.79 1.87 -1.47
CA GLN A 44 -32.06 0.63 -1.72
C GLN A 44 -31.40 0.62 -3.11
N MET A 45 -32.10 1.10 -4.14
CA MET A 45 -31.53 1.21 -5.49
C MET A 45 -30.36 2.21 -5.53
N VAL A 46 -30.50 3.38 -4.92
CA VAL A 46 -29.43 4.40 -4.87
C VAL A 46 -28.22 3.87 -4.09
N ARG A 47 -28.44 3.17 -2.98
CA ARG A 47 -27.37 2.50 -2.23
C ARG A 47 -26.61 1.51 -3.11
N ASP A 48 -27.31 0.67 -3.85
CA ASP A 48 -26.69 -0.35 -4.69
C ASP A 48 -25.93 0.27 -5.88
N GLN A 49 -26.44 1.37 -6.44
CA GLN A 49 -25.71 2.18 -7.43
C GLN A 49 -24.42 2.77 -6.85
N LEU A 50 -24.46 3.33 -5.64
CA LEU A 50 -23.28 3.89 -4.96
C LEU A 50 -22.26 2.81 -4.60
N LEU A 51 -22.71 1.64 -4.13
CA LEU A 51 -21.84 0.49 -3.85
C LEU A 51 -21.14 0.02 -5.13
N ASN A 52 -21.83 -0.03 -6.26
CA ASN A 52 -21.22 -0.37 -7.55
C ASN A 52 -20.20 0.69 -8.00
N GLN A 53 -20.45 1.98 -7.81
CA GLN A 53 -19.45 3.03 -8.07
C GLN A 53 -18.22 2.89 -7.16
N GLN A 54 -18.40 2.60 -5.88
CA GLN A 54 -17.29 2.35 -4.94
C GLN A 54 -16.49 1.09 -5.33
N GLN A 55 -17.14 0.03 -5.81
CA GLN A 55 -16.47 -1.17 -6.30
C GLN A 55 -15.62 -0.90 -7.55
N LEU A 56 -16.05 0.00 -8.44
CA LEU A 56 -15.25 0.43 -9.58
C LEU A 56 -14.02 1.24 -9.12
N HIS A 57 -14.18 2.20 -8.21
CA HIS A 57 -13.06 2.96 -7.64
C HIS A 57 -12.04 2.08 -6.89
N THR A 58 -12.50 1.07 -6.14
CA THR A 58 -11.62 0.13 -5.41
C THR A 58 -10.93 -0.89 -6.32
N LYS A 59 -11.55 -1.29 -7.44
CA LYS A 59 -10.90 -2.12 -8.48
C LYS A 59 -9.81 -1.36 -9.23
N VAL A 60 -10.03 -0.08 -9.55
CA VAL A 60 -9.00 0.82 -10.12
C VAL A 60 -7.82 0.98 -9.15
N HIS A 61 -8.07 1.11 -7.85
CA HIS A 61 -7.00 1.16 -6.84
C HIS A 61 -6.31 -0.19 -6.54
N ARG A 62 -6.89 -1.33 -6.89
CA ARG A 62 -6.19 -2.64 -6.79
C ARG A 62 -5.15 -2.82 -7.88
N GLY A 63 -5.39 -2.32 -9.10
CA GLY A 63 -4.38 -2.32 -10.17
C GLY A 63 -3.21 -1.37 -9.91
N ASN A 64 -3.44 -0.30 -9.15
CA ASN A 64 -2.44 0.75 -8.90
C ASN A 64 -1.58 0.51 -7.63
N ARG A 65 -1.95 -0.48 -6.80
CA ARG A 65 -1.18 -0.84 -5.60
C ARG A 65 0.20 -1.39 -5.94
N ASN A 66 0.27 -2.26 -6.94
CA ASN A 66 1.54 -2.84 -7.39
C ASN A 66 2.52 -1.76 -7.89
N SER A 67 2.03 -0.78 -8.68
CA SER A 67 2.87 0.30 -9.21
C SER A 67 3.42 1.23 -8.11
N PHE A 68 2.59 1.58 -7.13
CA PHE A 68 3.04 2.45 -6.03
C PHE A 68 4.01 1.74 -5.08
N ASP A 69 3.77 0.46 -4.79
CA ASP A 69 4.66 -0.35 -3.95
C ASP A 69 5.99 -0.65 -4.65
N GLU A 70 5.99 -0.89 -5.96
CA GLU A 70 7.19 -1.02 -6.80
C GLU A 70 8.00 0.29 -6.82
N MET A 71 7.32 1.43 -7.02
CA MET A 71 7.97 2.74 -7.01
C MET A 71 8.57 3.07 -5.64
N LYS A 72 7.90 2.70 -4.54
CA LYS A 72 8.43 2.84 -3.18
C LYS A 72 9.67 1.96 -2.96
N CYS A 73 9.67 0.73 -3.48
CA CYS A 73 10.83 -0.16 -3.43
C CYS A 73 12.03 0.41 -4.19
N LEU A 74 11.81 0.93 -5.41
CA LEU A 74 12.85 1.55 -6.23
C LEU A 74 13.46 2.76 -5.51
N VAL A 75 12.63 3.74 -5.14
CA VAL A 75 13.11 4.96 -4.48
C VAL A 75 13.83 4.61 -3.18
N GLY A 76 13.30 3.69 -2.38
CA GLY A 76 13.96 3.23 -1.15
C GLY A 76 15.36 2.66 -1.36
N VAL A 77 15.57 1.87 -2.42
CA VAL A 77 16.90 1.33 -2.77
C VAL A 77 17.85 2.45 -3.21
N ILE A 78 17.39 3.35 -4.08
CA ILE A 78 18.23 4.46 -4.58
C ILE A 78 18.70 5.34 -3.43
N PHE A 79 17.81 5.69 -2.51
CA PHE A 79 18.19 6.49 -1.34
C PHE A 79 19.23 5.79 -0.47
N LYS A 80 19.13 4.46 -0.29
CA LYS A 80 20.14 3.69 0.44
C LYS A 80 21.49 3.69 -0.25
N LEU A 81 21.52 3.54 -1.57
CA LEU A 81 22.75 3.61 -2.36
C LEU A 81 23.39 5.00 -2.23
N ARG A 82 22.63 6.08 -2.45
CA ARG A 82 23.15 7.46 -2.38
C ARG A 82 23.67 7.83 -0.99
N GLY A 83 22.96 7.41 0.06
CA GLY A 83 23.33 7.71 1.44
C GLY A 83 24.36 6.76 2.05
N GLN A 84 24.92 5.82 1.28
CA GLN A 84 25.76 4.73 1.80
C GLN A 84 25.12 3.97 2.98
N LEU A 85 23.78 3.83 2.96
CA LEU A 85 23.00 3.17 4.01
C LEU A 85 22.85 1.66 3.76
N LEU A 86 23.54 1.13 2.76
CA LEU A 86 23.66 -0.30 2.56
C LEU A 86 24.56 -0.90 3.64
N ASN A 87 24.28 -2.15 4.02
CA ASN A 87 25.14 -2.91 4.92
C ASN A 87 26.37 -3.46 4.18
N LEU A 88 27.11 -2.56 3.53
CA LEU A 88 28.45 -2.82 3.02
C LEU A 88 29.44 -2.79 4.19
N ASN A 89 30.67 -3.23 3.94
CA ASN A 89 31.68 -3.28 4.98
C ASN A 89 32.17 -1.90 5.40
N PHE A 90 32.31 -0.96 4.46
CA PHE A 90 32.60 0.43 4.79
C PHE A 90 31.43 1.07 5.54
N ASN A 91 31.73 1.64 6.71
CA ASN A 91 30.84 2.50 7.47
C ASN A 91 31.69 3.40 8.38
N VAL A 92 31.36 4.69 8.44
CA VAL A 92 32.11 5.68 9.26
C VAL A 92 32.18 5.32 10.75
N ALA A 93 31.23 4.55 11.26
CA ALA A 93 31.17 4.11 12.65
C ALA A 93 31.83 2.74 12.89
N ARG A 94 32.38 2.07 11.86
CA ARG A 94 33.06 0.78 11.98
C ARG A 94 34.57 0.94 11.97
N ASP A 95 35.25 -0.02 12.58
CA ASP A 95 36.70 -0.15 12.54
C ASP A 95 37.20 -0.31 11.09
N GLU A 96 38.32 0.35 10.76
CA GLU A 96 38.93 0.28 9.43
C GLU A 96 39.32 -1.16 9.03
N ALA A 97 39.64 -2.01 10.01
CA ALA A 97 40.01 -3.41 9.78
C ALA A 97 38.90 -4.21 9.08
N VAL A 98 37.64 -3.80 9.21
CA VAL A 98 36.51 -4.48 8.59
C VAL A 98 35.99 -3.80 7.33
N HIS A 99 36.63 -2.73 6.83
CA HIS A 99 36.13 -1.96 5.67
C HIS A 99 36.38 -2.64 4.32
N LEU A 100 37.27 -3.62 4.26
CA LEU A 100 37.66 -4.28 3.02
C LEU A 100 36.52 -5.12 2.42
N CYS A 101 36.46 -5.20 1.10
CA CYS A 101 35.46 -6.00 0.40
C CYS A 101 35.61 -7.49 0.68
N SER A 102 34.58 -8.10 1.27
CA SER A 102 34.51 -9.54 1.54
C SER A 102 34.30 -10.40 0.29
N MET A 103 34.00 -9.80 -0.86
CA MET A 103 33.75 -10.56 -2.09
C MET A 103 35.00 -10.73 -2.95
N CYS A 104 35.88 -9.74 -2.98
CA CYS A 104 37.00 -9.71 -3.91
C CYS A 104 38.35 -9.66 -3.20
N ASN A 105 39.39 -10.18 -3.87
CA ASN A 105 40.74 -10.25 -3.32
C ASN A 105 41.60 -9.02 -3.71
N GLN A 106 40.96 -7.84 -3.89
CA GLN A 106 41.66 -6.62 -4.29
C GLN A 106 42.09 -5.74 -3.10
N PHE A 107 41.77 -6.13 -1.87
CA PHE A 107 41.98 -5.30 -0.67
C PHE A 107 41.40 -3.88 -0.80
N ALA A 108 40.32 -3.75 -1.57
CA ALA A 108 39.64 -2.49 -1.77
C ALA A 108 38.58 -2.27 -0.69
N VAL A 109 38.38 -1.01 -0.29
CA VAL A 109 37.29 -0.61 0.62
C VAL A 109 35.94 -0.90 -0.05
N GLU A 110 35.04 -1.57 0.66
CA GLU A 110 33.70 -1.88 0.17
C GLU A 110 32.74 -0.71 0.42
N ASP A 111 32.99 0.41 -0.23
CA ASP A 111 32.04 1.52 -0.25
C ASP A 111 31.03 1.39 -1.40
N THR A 112 30.17 2.39 -1.55
CA THR A 112 29.18 2.43 -2.63
C THR A 112 29.86 2.46 -4.00
N PHE A 113 30.97 3.16 -4.16
CA PHE A 113 31.67 3.23 -5.44
C PHE A 113 32.27 1.87 -5.82
N HIS A 114 32.98 1.21 -4.91
CA HIS A 114 33.51 -0.14 -5.15
C HIS A 114 32.40 -1.11 -5.51
N TYR A 115 31.32 -1.13 -4.71
CA TYR A 115 30.17 -1.99 -4.93
C TYR A 115 29.46 -1.74 -6.27
N VAL A 116 29.18 -0.47 -6.63
CA VAL A 116 28.42 -0.13 -7.84
C VAL A 116 29.28 -0.14 -9.10
N SER A 117 30.57 0.15 -9.00
CA SER A 117 31.36 0.57 -10.17
C SER A 117 32.50 -0.35 -10.53
N VAL A 118 33.23 -0.94 -9.57
CA VAL A 118 34.53 -1.57 -9.89
C VAL A 118 34.76 -2.96 -9.32
N CYS A 119 33.96 -3.43 -8.34
CA CYS A 119 34.14 -4.75 -7.73
C CYS A 119 34.12 -5.88 -8.80
N PRO A 120 35.21 -6.62 -9.02
CA PRO A 120 35.33 -7.54 -10.17
C PRO A 120 34.32 -8.68 -10.12
N VAL A 121 33.94 -9.13 -8.92
CA VAL A 121 32.93 -10.17 -8.68
C VAL A 121 31.55 -9.78 -9.19
N LEU A 122 31.26 -8.48 -9.22
CA LEU A 122 29.97 -7.94 -9.67
C LEU A 122 29.98 -7.49 -11.14
N SER A 123 31.08 -7.73 -11.87
CA SER A 123 31.27 -7.23 -13.24
C SER A 123 30.20 -7.72 -14.22
N GLU A 124 29.81 -8.99 -14.16
CA GLU A 124 28.77 -9.55 -15.04
C GLU A 124 27.38 -8.93 -14.80
N PHE A 125 27.07 -8.57 -13.54
CA PHE A 125 25.85 -7.86 -13.21
C PHE A 125 25.88 -6.43 -13.75
N ARG A 126 27.03 -5.75 -13.64
CA ARG A 126 27.20 -4.41 -14.23
C ARG A 126 27.09 -4.44 -15.75
N VAL A 127 27.71 -5.40 -16.43
CA VAL A 127 27.58 -5.54 -17.89
C VAL A 127 26.11 -5.72 -18.27
N ARG A 128 25.40 -6.60 -17.56
CA ARG A 128 23.99 -6.89 -17.86
C ARG A 128 23.07 -5.69 -17.72
N TRP A 129 23.25 -4.87 -16.69
CA TRP A 129 22.30 -3.80 -16.35
C TRP A 129 22.81 -2.39 -16.64
N LEU A 130 24.12 -2.15 -16.48
CA LEU A 130 24.78 -0.84 -16.67
C LEU A 130 25.63 -0.81 -17.97
N GLY A 131 25.76 -1.93 -18.67
CA GLY A 131 26.42 -2.02 -19.98
C GLY A 131 27.94 -2.04 -19.96
N LYS A 132 28.59 -1.92 -18.78
CA LYS A 132 30.06 -1.87 -18.66
C LYS A 132 30.57 -2.76 -17.53
N LYS A 133 31.80 -3.29 -17.69
CA LYS A 133 32.47 -4.09 -16.65
C LYS A 133 32.94 -3.23 -15.47
N ALA A 134 33.30 -1.99 -15.73
CA ALA A 134 33.68 -1.01 -14.73
C ALA A 134 33.09 0.36 -15.10
N LEU A 135 32.70 1.14 -14.10
CA LEU A 135 32.26 2.52 -14.27
C LEU A 135 33.30 3.47 -13.68
N SER A 136 33.49 4.60 -14.35
CA SER A 136 34.19 5.74 -13.77
C SER A 136 33.37 6.37 -12.64
N GLU A 137 34.00 7.22 -11.84
CA GLU A 137 33.33 7.95 -10.76
C GLU A 137 32.20 8.85 -11.29
N SER A 138 32.42 9.55 -12.41
CA SER A 138 31.39 10.38 -13.03
C SER A 138 30.18 9.57 -13.47
N GLU A 139 30.38 8.42 -14.11
CA GLU A 139 29.29 7.54 -14.54
C GLU A 139 28.52 6.97 -13.34
N CYS A 140 29.23 6.60 -12.28
CA CYS A 140 28.61 6.16 -11.03
C CYS A 140 27.71 7.25 -10.45
N ILE A 141 28.21 8.49 -10.39
CA ILE A 141 27.46 9.65 -9.91
C ILE A 141 26.24 9.93 -10.79
N GLU A 142 26.36 9.82 -12.12
CA GLU A 142 25.24 9.96 -13.05
C GLU A 142 24.12 8.96 -12.76
N TYR A 143 24.45 7.67 -12.58
CA TYR A 143 23.47 6.64 -12.19
C TYR A 143 22.82 6.93 -10.84
N LEU A 144 23.62 7.31 -9.84
CA LEU A 144 23.12 7.67 -8.51
C LEU A 144 22.19 8.89 -8.55
N ASN A 145 22.47 9.86 -9.42
CA ASN A 145 21.67 11.09 -9.57
C ASN A 145 20.44 10.94 -10.46
N GLY A 146 20.26 9.81 -11.15
CA GLY A 146 19.03 9.51 -11.87
C GLY A 146 19.14 9.45 -13.38
N SER A 147 20.32 9.16 -13.93
CA SER A 147 20.42 8.88 -15.37
C SER A 147 19.52 7.70 -15.79
N ASP A 148 19.50 6.62 -15.01
CA ASP A 148 18.62 5.47 -15.20
C ASP A 148 18.51 4.63 -13.90
N TRP A 149 17.54 4.99 -13.04
CA TRP A 149 17.35 4.29 -11.76
C TRP A 149 16.78 2.88 -11.89
N ASP A 150 16.06 2.57 -12.98
CA ASP A 150 15.56 1.22 -13.22
C ASP A 150 16.72 0.25 -13.44
N LYS A 151 17.71 0.65 -14.24
CA LYS A 151 18.95 -0.14 -14.42
C LYS A 151 19.72 -0.30 -13.12
N LEU A 152 19.91 0.79 -12.37
CA LEU A 152 20.63 0.76 -11.09
C LEU A 152 19.91 -0.10 -10.04
N TYR A 153 18.58 -0.01 -9.98
CA TYR A 153 17.75 -0.85 -9.11
C TYR A 153 17.90 -2.33 -9.46
N ASN A 154 17.75 -2.69 -10.74
CA ASN A 154 17.88 -4.08 -11.18
C ASN A 154 19.29 -4.65 -10.96
N TYR A 155 20.32 -3.83 -11.20
CA TYR A 155 21.69 -4.16 -10.83
C TYR A 155 21.78 -4.50 -9.34
N HIS A 156 21.34 -3.58 -8.47
CA HIS A 156 21.41 -3.75 -7.03
C HIS A 156 20.67 -4.99 -6.55
N MET A 157 19.43 -5.22 -6.99
CA MET A 157 18.64 -6.37 -6.54
C MET A 157 19.33 -7.72 -6.83
N ARG A 158 20.03 -7.82 -7.97
CA ARG A 158 20.76 -9.04 -8.35
C ARG A 158 22.12 -9.13 -7.66
N ALA A 159 22.88 -8.04 -7.66
CA ALA A 159 24.20 -7.96 -7.04
C ALA A 159 24.13 -8.17 -5.51
N TRP A 160 23.12 -7.59 -4.84
CA TRP A 160 22.91 -7.74 -3.40
C TRP A 160 22.60 -9.19 -3.02
N LYS A 161 21.68 -9.83 -3.74
CA LYS A 161 21.37 -11.25 -3.52
C LYS A 161 22.62 -12.12 -3.68
N TYR A 162 23.44 -11.84 -4.69
CA TYR A 162 24.67 -12.59 -4.92
C TYR A 162 25.73 -12.32 -3.85
N ARG A 163 25.91 -11.07 -3.41
CA ARG A 163 26.76 -10.71 -2.27
C ARG A 163 26.36 -11.48 -1.01
N SER A 164 25.07 -11.48 -0.66
CA SER A 164 24.57 -12.21 0.51
C SER A 164 24.85 -13.71 0.42
N PHE A 165 24.65 -14.30 -0.75
CA PHE A 165 24.98 -15.71 -1.00
C PHE A 165 26.48 -15.98 -0.79
N LEU A 166 27.37 -15.19 -1.41
CA LEU A 166 28.81 -15.39 -1.27
C LEU A 166 29.29 -15.25 0.17
N ILE A 167 28.81 -14.25 0.89
CA ILE A 167 29.18 -14.03 2.30
C ILE A 167 28.71 -15.21 3.16
N GLN A 168 27.49 -15.70 2.93
CA GLN A 168 26.95 -16.83 3.68
C GLN A 168 27.73 -18.13 3.45
N GLU A 169 28.07 -18.43 2.19
CA GLU A 169 28.71 -19.71 1.82
C GLU A 169 30.22 -19.75 2.07
N TYR A 170 30.92 -18.61 1.95
CA TYR A 170 32.39 -18.59 1.91
C TYR A 170 33.04 -17.74 3.01
N ASN A 171 32.28 -16.91 3.72
CA ASN A 171 32.80 -16.02 4.77
C ASN A 171 32.12 -16.26 6.13
N THR A 172 31.70 -17.50 6.39
CA THR A 172 31.16 -17.96 7.67
C THR A 172 32.24 -18.31 8.68
#